data_AF-A0A537APA4-F1
#
_entry.id   AF-A0A537APA4-F1
#
_cell.length_a   1.000
_cell.length_b   1.000
_cell.length_c   1.000
_cell.angle_alpha   90.00
_cell.angle_beta   90.00
_cell.angle_gamma   90.00
#
_symmetry.space_group_name_H-M   'P 1'
#
loop_
_entity.id
_entity.type
_entity.pdbx_description
1 polymer ?
#
loop_
_entity_poly.entity_id
_entity_poly.type
_entity_poly.pdbx_seq_one_letter_code
_entity_poly.pdbx_strand_id
1 'polypeptide(L)'
;MQCWRLRGWMGGAAMLAAVGLLAACAVSRQHAEGLQAMAAGDRERGLAALEAASNAEPTNSQYRMDYLKQLSFTVNSQLAQADEARRSRQYEAARQLYLNTLKIDAGNDRALRGLSNIEMDQRHNALLAEAEKLLAAHDLAGAREKAHAVLQENGERSDAKALASRIADEMDKAEAARAAQIAAGSVMKKPVSLQFRDANLRMVFEALSRTTGLNVIFDRDVRNDVKTTIFVHDASVQDTVDMILLQSQLDK
;
A
#
# COMPACT_ATOMS: atom_id res chain seq x y z
N MET A 1 5.06 69.49 -65.39
CA MET A 1 5.56 69.86 -64.04
C MET A 1 5.01 68.87 -63.03
N GLN A 2 5.81 67.85 -62.71
CA GLN A 2 5.49 66.74 -61.80
C GLN A 2 6.26 66.98 -60.49
N CYS A 3 5.62 67.51 -59.43
CA CYS A 3 6.31 67.71 -58.14
C CYS A 3 5.41 67.56 -56.89
N TRP A 4 4.17 67.09 -57.01
CA TRP A 4 3.23 67.05 -55.87
C TRP A 4 2.92 65.67 -55.28
N ARG A 5 3.50 64.57 -55.80
CA ARG A 5 3.14 63.20 -55.34
C ARG A 5 4.07 62.56 -54.30
N LEU A 6 5.24 63.13 -53.99
CA LEU A 6 6.22 62.50 -53.08
C LEU A 6 6.08 62.88 -51.59
N ARG A 7 5.23 63.86 -51.25
CA ARG A 7 5.13 64.40 -49.88
C ARG A 7 4.15 63.64 -48.96
N GLY A 8 3.31 62.78 -49.52
CA GLY A 8 2.39 61.92 -48.75
C GLY A 8 3.02 60.61 -48.24
N TRP A 9 4.04 60.08 -48.93
CA TRP A 9 4.66 58.80 -48.57
C TRP A 9 5.63 58.88 -47.38
N MET A 10 6.35 60.00 -47.22
CA MET A 10 7.24 60.21 -46.07
C MET A 10 6.47 60.43 -44.75
N GLY A 11 5.27 61.03 -44.80
CA GLY A 11 4.40 61.20 -43.63
C GLY A 11 3.87 59.86 -43.09
N GLY A 12 3.47 58.95 -43.99
CA GLY A 12 3.00 57.62 -43.61
C GLY A 12 4.09 56.75 -42.98
N ALA A 13 5.32 56.78 -43.52
CA ALA A 13 6.45 56.04 -42.96
C ALA A 13 6.89 56.56 -41.58
N ALA A 14 6.91 57.89 -41.39
CA ALA A 14 7.21 58.49 -40.09
C ALA A 14 6.13 58.19 -39.04
N MET A 15 4.86 58.16 -39.44
CA MET A 15 3.73 57.83 -38.56
C MET A 15 3.72 56.34 -38.16
N LEU A 16 4.08 55.43 -39.07
CA LEU A 16 4.22 54.00 -38.78
C LEU A 16 5.41 53.70 -37.85
N ALA A 17 6.55 54.38 -38.02
CA ALA A 17 7.70 54.23 -37.14
C ALA A 17 7.41 54.75 -35.70
N ALA A 18 6.67 55.85 -35.57
CA ALA A 18 6.28 56.40 -34.27
C ALA A 18 5.33 55.46 -33.50
N VAL A 19 4.42 54.75 -34.18
CA VAL A 19 3.50 53.78 -33.56
C VAL A 19 4.25 52.53 -33.08
N GLY A 20 5.25 52.04 -33.82
CA GLY A 20 6.08 50.91 -33.40
C GLY A 20 6.91 51.19 -32.15
N LEU A 21 7.45 52.40 -32.01
CA LEU A 21 8.23 52.81 -30.83
C LEU A 21 7.37 52.92 -29.56
N LEU A 22 6.12 53.39 -29.68
CA LEU A 22 5.21 53.48 -28.54
C LEU A 22 4.73 52.10 -28.04
N ALA A 23 4.53 51.14 -28.95
CA ALA A 23 4.18 49.77 -28.60
C ALA A 23 5.31 49.05 -27.83
N ALA A 24 6.57 49.26 -28.22
CA ALA A 24 7.73 48.71 -27.51
C ALA A 24 7.89 49.26 -26.08
N CYS A 25 7.57 50.53 -25.84
CA CYS A 25 7.58 51.11 -24.49
C CYS A 25 6.48 50.54 -23.58
N ALA A 26 5.33 50.18 -24.15
CA ALA A 26 4.23 49.56 -23.39
C ALA A 26 4.57 48.12 -22.97
N VAL A 27 5.13 47.31 -23.88
CA VAL A 27 5.51 45.91 -23.59
C VAL A 27 6.67 45.84 -22.60
N SER A 28 7.69 46.70 -22.76
CA SER A 28 8.82 46.74 -21.81
C SER A 28 8.41 47.13 -20.39
N ARG A 29 7.45 48.06 -20.25
CA ARG A 29 6.84 48.38 -18.96
C ARG A 29 6.07 47.20 -18.39
N GLN A 30 5.27 46.50 -19.19
CA GLN A 30 4.52 45.32 -18.77
C GLN A 30 5.43 44.19 -18.28
N HIS A 31 6.55 43.95 -18.98
CA HIS A 31 7.56 43.00 -18.54
C HIS A 31 8.17 43.39 -17.18
N ALA A 32 8.53 44.66 -17.01
CA ALA A 32 9.08 45.17 -15.75
C ALA A 32 8.08 45.06 -14.59
N GLU A 33 6.81 45.38 -14.83
CA GLU A 33 5.72 45.20 -13.85
C GLU A 33 5.54 43.72 -13.49
N GLY A 34 5.68 42.81 -14.46
CA GLY A 34 5.66 41.37 -14.22
C GLY A 34 6.80 40.91 -13.31
N LEU A 35 8.04 41.34 -13.58
CA LEU A 35 9.19 41.04 -12.72
C LEU A 35 9.02 41.60 -11.31
N GLN A 36 8.48 42.81 -11.17
CA GLN A 36 8.19 43.42 -9.86
C GLN A 36 7.12 42.64 -9.10
N ALA A 37 6.03 42.23 -9.77
CA ALA A 37 4.98 41.41 -9.14
C ALA A 37 5.53 40.04 -8.68
N MET A 38 6.38 39.39 -9.49
CA MET A 38 7.07 38.16 -9.09
C MET A 38 7.96 38.39 -7.86
N ALA A 39 8.70 39.49 -7.81
CA ALA A 39 9.55 39.86 -6.66
C ALA A 39 8.73 40.17 -5.39
N ALA A 40 7.52 40.73 -5.56
CA ALA A 40 6.57 40.98 -4.47
C ALA A 40 5.82 39.71 -4.01
N GLY A 41 6.00 38.57 -4.69
CA GLY A 41 5.32 37.32 -4.37
C GLY A 41 3.94 37.16 -5.01
N ASP A 42 3.48 38.13 -5.80
CA ASP A 42 2.24 38.05 -6.58
C ASP A 42 2.50 37.28 -7.88
N ARG A 43 2.55 35.95 -7.73
CA ARG A 43 2.93 35.04 -8.82
C ARG A 43 1.89 34.99 -9.94
N GLU A 44 0.61 35.10 -9.61
CA GLU A 44 -0.48 35.05 -10.59
C GLU A 44 -0.40 36.25 -11.54
N ARG A 45 -0.34 37.46 -10.97
CA ARG A 45 -0.19 38.67 -11.77
C ARG A 45 1.16 38.72 -12.49
N GLY A 46 2.23 38.33 -11.80
CA GLY A 46 3.59 38.35 -12.34
C GLY A 46 3.74 37.45 -13.56
N LEU A 47 3.28 36.19 -13.49
CA LEU A 47 3.33 35.26 -14.62
C LEU A 47 2.46 35.74 -15.79
N ALA A 48 1.24 36.21 -15.53
CA ALA A 48 0.36 36.71 -16.60
C ALA A 48 0.97 37.90 -17.35
N ALA A 49 1.63 38.83 -16.62
CA ALA A 49 2.30 39.98 -17.24
C ALA A 49 3.53 39.57 -18.06
N LEU A 50 4.35 38.62 -17.56
CA LEU A 50 5.52 38.10 -18.28
C LEU A 50 5.12 37.29 -19.51
N GLU A 51 4.07 36.48 -19.42
CA GLU A 51 3.52 35.73 -20.54
C GLU A 51 3.03 36.68 -21.64
N ALA A 52 2.24 37.69 -21.27
CA ALA A 52 1.76 38.69 -22.20
C ALA A 52 2.91 39.45 -22.88
N ALA A 53 3.96 39.81 -22.14
CA ALA A 53 5.14 40.45 -22.72
C ALA A 53 5.91 39.51 -23.68
N SER A 54 6.07 38.23 -23.32
CA SER A 54 6.69 37.24 -24.19
C SER A 54 5.88 36.96 -25.46
N ASN A 55 4.55 37.04 -25.39
CA ASN A 55 3.66 36.84 -26.53
C ASN A 55 3.58 38.08 -27.43
N ALA A 56 3.69 39.27 -26.85
CA ALA A 56 3.70 40.53 -27.60
C ALA A 56 4.98 40.73 -28.41
N GLU A 57 6.14 40.23 -27.91
CA GLU A 57 7.42 40.26 -28.63
C GLU A 57 8.06 38.85 -28.74
N PRO A 58 7.57 37.97 -29.64
CA PRO A 58 8.07 36.59 -29.73
C PRO A 58 9.55 36.45 -30.11
N THR A 59 10.13 37.47 -30.77
CA THR A 59 11.55 37.50 -31.16
C THR A 59 12.46 37.98 -30.03
N ASN A 60 11.91 38.48 -28.93
CA ASN A 60 12.66 38.94 -27.77
C ASN A 60 12.98 37.75 -26.86
N SER A 61 14.17 37.17 -27.06
CA SER A 61 14.63 36.02 -26.28
C SER A 61 14.66 36.28 -24.78
N GLN A 62 14.94 37.52 -24.34
CA GLN A 62 15.01 37.85 -22.92
C GLN A 62 13.64 37.69 -22.24
N TYR A 63 12.58 38.23 -22.84
CA TYR A 63 11.21 38.13 -22.28
C TYR A 63 10.74 36.68 -22.22
N ARG A 64 11.03 35.90 -23.26
CA ARG A 64 10.73 34.47 -23.27
C ARG A 64 11.49 33.73 -22.18
N MET A 65 12.79 34.01 -22.02
CA MET A 65 13.60 33.36 -20.99
C MET A 65 13.15 33.72 -19.58
N ASP A 66 12.82 34.99 -19.33
CA ASP A 66 12.33 35.44 -18.02
C ASP A 66 10.98 34.82 -17.68
N TYR A 67 10.04 34.78 -18.64
CA TYR A 67 8.76 34.08 -18.46
C TYR A 67 8.95 32.60 -18.13
N LEU A 68 9.70 31.86 -18.96
CA LEU A 68 9.90 30.41 -18.77
C LEU A 68 10.63 30.09 -17.45
N LYS A 69 11.59 30.93 -17.05
CA LYS A 69 12.29 30.79 -15.76
C LYS A 69 11.32 30.95 -14.59
N GLN A 70 10.48 31.97 -14.61
CA GLN A 70 9.52 32.22 -13.54
C GLN A 70 8.39 31.19 -13.49
N LEU A 71 7.94 30.73 -14.66
CA LEU A 71 6.99 29.64 -14.81
C LEU A 71 7.54 28.36 -14.15
N SER A 72 8.74 27.95 -14.54
CA SER A 72 9.42 26.76 -13.99
C SER A 72 9.60 26.86 -12.48
N PHE A 73 10.05 28.01 -11.97
CA PHE A 73 10.21 28.23 -10.54
C PHE A 73 8.88 28.08 -9.78
N THR A 74 7.82 28.72 -10.27
CA THR A 74 6.50 28.70 -9.65
C THR A 74 5.91 27.29 -9.64
N VAL A 75 5.92 26.62 -10.79
CA VAL A 75 5.42 25.24 -10.93
C VAL A 75 6.18 24.29 -10.00
N ASN A 76 7.52 24.35 -9.98
CA ASN A 76 8.32 23.46 -9.14
C ASN A 76 8.09 23.71 -7.64
N SER A 77 8.00 24.97 -7.21
CA SER A 77 7.70 25.32 -5.82
C SER A 77 6.32 24.82 -5.39
N GLN A 78 5.33 24.96 -6.26
CA GLN A 78 3.95 24.56 -5.99
C GLN A 78 3.77 23.03 -5.98
N LEU A 79 4.43 22.32 -6.90
CA LEU A 79 4.50 20.86 -6.88
C LEU A 79 5.15 20.33 -5.61
N ALA A 80 6.25 20.94 -5.15
CA ALA A 80 6.90 20.53 -3.91
C ALA A 80 5.99 20.69 -2.69
N GLN A 81 5.23 21.80 -2.61
CA GLN A 81 4.22 22.02 -1.57
C GLN A 81 3.07 21.02 -1.66
N ALA A 82 2.60 20.70 -2.87
CA ALA A 82 1.54 19.72 -3.10
C ALA A 82 1.97 18.31 -2.66
N ASP A 83 3.18 17.91 -3.07
CA ASP A 83 3.77 16.62 -2.72
C ASP A 83 3.94 16.49 -1.19
N GLU A 84 4.32 17.57 -0.51
CA GLU A 84 4.42 17.61 0.96
C GLU A 84 3.06 17.52 1.65
N ALA A 85 2.08 18.31 1.20
CA ALA A 85 0.71 18.24 1.71
C ALA A 85 0.14 16.82 1.55
N ARG A 86 0.40 16.15 0.43
CA ARG A 86 -0.01 14.75 0.19
C ARG A 86 0.66 13.80 1.18
N ARG A 87 1.99 13.88 1.37
CA ARG A 87 2.73 13.06 2.36
C ARG A 87 2.21 13.26 3.78
N SER A 88 1.85 14.50 4.11
CA SER A 88 1.24 14.89 5.39
C SER A 88 -0.27 14.56 5.48
N ARG A 89 -0.84 13.82 4.51
CA ARG A 89 -2.26 13.42 4.43
C ARG A 89 -3.26 14.59 4.35
N GLN A 90 -2.79 15.79 4.03
CA GLN A 90 -3.61 16.97 3.78
C GLN A 90 -4.12 16.97 2.33
N TYR A 91 -4.94 15.98 1.99
CA TYR A 91 -5.30 15.68 0.61
C TYR A 91 -6.02 16.81 -0.12
N GLU A 92 -6.92 17.53 0.56
CA GLU A 92 -7.62 18.66 -0.07
C GLU A 92 -6.69 19.84 -0.37
N ALA A 93 -5.74 20.14 0.53
CA ALA A 93 -4.73 21.15 0.30
C ALA A 93 -3.82 20.75 -0.87
N ALA A 94 -3.36 19.48 -0.91
CA ALA A 94 -2.56 18.94 -2.01
C ALA A 94 -3.30 19.00 -3.35
N ARG A 95 -4.58 18.61 -3.37
CA ARG A 95 -5.45 18.66 -4.55
C ARG A 95 -5.54 20.08 -5.09
N GLN A 96 -5.79 21.06 -4.24
CA GLN A 96 -5.88 22.46 -4.66
C GLN A 96 -4.56 22.97 -5.25
N LEU A 97 -3.42 22.59 -4.67
CA LEU A 97 -2.10 22.96 -5.17
C LEU A 97 -1.83 22.34 -6.55
N TYR A 98 -2.12 21.06 -6.76
CA TYR A 98 -1.99 20.43 -8.08
C TYR A 98 -2.94 21.05 -9.12
N LEU A 99 -4.20 21.31 -8.77
CA LEU A 99 -5.16 21.96 -9.66
C LEU A 99 -4.71 23.37 -10.05
N ASN A 100 -4.19 24.14 -9.09
CA ASN A 100 -3.64 25.45 -9.38
C ASN A 100 -2.39 25.36 -10.28
N THR A 101 -1.57 24.30 -10.17
CA THR A 101 -0.46 24.08 -11.11
C THR A 101 -1.00 23.83 -12.53
N LEU A 102 -2.08 23.07 -12.67
CA LEU A 102 -2.71 22.79 -13.97
C LEU A 102 -3.40 24.02 -14.60
N LYS A 103 -3.75 25.04 -13.80
CA LYS A 103 -4.20 26.33 -14.35
C LYS A 103 -3.06 27.10 -15.02
N ILE A 104 -1.83 26.91 -14.55
CA ILE A 104 -0.62 27.59 -15.03
C ILE A 104 0.06 26.77 -16.16
N ASP A 105 0.12 25.45 -15.99
CA ASP A 105 0.71 24.49 -16.92
C ASP A 105 -0.22 23.28 -17.04
N ALA A 106 -1.19 23.36 -17.96
CA ALA A 106 -2.23 22.35 -18.13
C ALA A 106 -1.69 20.96 -18.52
N GLY A 107 -0.51 20.91 -19.14
CA GLY A 107 0.16 19.67 -19.55
C GLY A 107 1.07 19.07 -18.48
N ASN A 108 1.04 19.57 -17.24
CA ASN A 108 1.99 19.14 -16.22
C ASN A 108 1.71 17.70 -15.73
N ASP A 109 2.44 16.74 -16.29
CA ASP A 109 2.36 15.32 -15.92
C ASP A 109 2.54 15.05 -14.43
N ARG A 110 3.39 15.82 -13.73
CA ARG A 110 3.60 15.63 -12.29
C ARG A 110 2.36 16.01 -11.49
N ALA A 111 1.69 17.10 -11.86
CA ALA A 111 0.44 17.50 -11.20
C ALA A 111 -0.70 16.50 -11.47
N LEU A 112 -0.85 16.05 -12.72
CA LEU A 112 -1.86 15.03 -13.08
C LEU A 112 -1.64 13.72 -12.32
N ARG A 113 -0.39 13.23 -12.26
CA ARG A 113 -0.03 12.06 -11.45
C ARG A 113 -0.26 12.30 -9.96
N GLY A 114 0.02 13.49 -9.47
CA GLY A 114 -0.24 13.90 -8.09
C GLY A 114 -1.70 13.74 -7.68
N LEU A 115 -2.63 14.17 -8.54
CA LEU A 115 -4.07 14.00 -8.32
C LEU A 115 -4.49 12.52 -8.29
N SER A 116 -4.00 11.71 -9.23
CA SER A 116 -4.24 10.26 -9.24
C SER A 116 -3.69 9.57 -7.98
N ASN A 117 -2.50 9.98 -7.55
CA ASN A 117 -1.87 9.46 -6.33
C ASN A 117 -2.68 9.78 -5.07
N ILE A 118 -3.32 10.95 -4.99
CA ILE A 118 -4.21 11.28 -3.86
C ILE A 118 -5.37 10.28 -3.78
N GLU A 119 -6.01 9.97 -4.92
CA GLU A 119 -7.12 9.04 -4.96
C GLU A 119 -6.69 7.62 -4.58
N MET A 120 -5.53 7.18 -5.07
CA MET A 120 -4.93 5.91 -4.70
C MET A 120 -4.63 5.86 -3.19
N ASP A 121 -3.99 6.89 -2.64
CA ASP A 121 -3.66 6.97 -1.21
C ASP A 121 -4.94 6.84 -0.35
N GLN A 122 -6.00 7.56 -0.72
CA GLN A 122 -7.29 7.51 -0.01
C GLN A 122 -7.92 6.12 -0.05
N ARG A 123 -7.97 5.48 -1.22
CA ARG A 123 -8.50 4.11 -1.36
C ARG A 123 -7.70 3.11 -0.53
N HIS A 124 -6.37 3.14 -0.64
CA HIS A 124 -5.52 2.23 0.12
C HIS A 124 -5.65 2.45 1.63
N ASN A 125 -5.71 3.70 2.09
CA ASN A 125 -5.94 4.01 3.50
C ASN A 125 -7.26 3.43 4.00
N ALA A 126 -8.33 3.51 3.19
CA ALA A 126 -9.63 2.93 3.54
C ALA A 126 -9.57 1.40 3.63
N LEU A 127 -8.90 0.74 2.69
CA LEU A 127 -8.70 -0.71 2.72
C LEU A 127 -7.90 -1.17 3.94
N LEU A 128 -6.82 -0.47 4.29
CA LEU A 128 -6.03 -0.79 5.48
C LEU A 128 -6.82 -0.55 6.77
N ALA A 129 -7.62 0.52 6.84
CA ALA A 129 -8.49 0.75 7.98
C ALA A 129 -9.58 -0.32 8.12
N GLU A 130 -10.13 -0.82 7.00
CA GLU A 130 -11.04 -1.96 6.99
C GLU A 130 -10.34 -3.25 7.43
N ALA A 131 -9.12 -3.50 6.93
CA ALA A 131 -8.30 -4.63 7.33
C ALA A 131 -8.03 -4.65 8.85
N GLU A 132 -7.72 -3.50 9.45
CA GLU A 132 -7.54 -3.39 10.90
C GLU A 132 -8.84 -3.69 11.67
N LYS A 133 -10.00 -3.25 11.18
CA LYS A 133 -11.29 -3.57 11.80
C LYS A 133 -11.59 -5.06 11.74
N LEU A 134 -11.32 -5.71 10.61
CA LEU A 134 -11.50 -7.15 10.44
C LEU A 134 -10.55 -7.95 11.33
N LEU A 135 -9.30 -7.51 11.43
CA LEU A 135 -8.32 -8.09 12.35
C LEU A 135 -8.79 -7.99 13.81
N ALA A 136 -9.29 -6.83 14.22
CA ALA A 136 -9.86 -6.63 15.56
C ALA A 136 -11.11 -7.49 15.82
N ALA A 137 -11.86 -7.84 14.77
CA ALA A 137 -12.98 -8.76 14.83
C ALA A 137 -12.58 -10.24 14.72
N HIS A 138 -11.27 -10.56 14.71
CA HIS A 138 -10.70 -11.89 14.47
C HIS A 138 -11.08 -12.52 13.11
N ASP A 139 -11.57 -11.73 12.15
CA ASP A 139 -11.72 -12.16 10.75
C ASP A 139 -10.37 -12.03 10.03
N LEU A 140 -9.49 -12.99 10.27
CA LEU A 140 -8.13 -12.99 9.73
C LEU A 140 -8.11 -13.13 8.20
N ALA A 141 -9.07 -13.88 7.64
CA ALA A 141 -9.16 -14.09 6.20
C ALA A 141 -9.54 -12.79 5.48
N GLY A 142 -10.58 -12.11 5.97
CA GLY A 142 -11.01 -10.81 5.43
C GLY A 142 -9.94 -9.74 5.63
N ALA A 143 -9.29 -9.68 6.80
CA ALA A 143 -8.20 -8.75 7.05
C ALA A 143 -7.05 -8.96 6.06
N ARG A 144 -6.65 -10.21 5.83
CA ARG A 144 -5.59 -10.58 4.87
C ARG A 144 -5.93 -10.14 3.46
N GLU A 145 -7.17 -10.39 3.01
CA GLU A 145 -7.63 -10.01 1.68
C GLU A 145 -7.46 -8.51 1.43
N LYS A 146 -7.92 -7.68 2.38
CA LYS A 146 -7.84 -6.23 2.27
C LYS A 146 -6.41 -5.70 2.28
N ALA A 147 -5.56 -6.23 3.16
CA ALA A 147 -4.14 -5.85 3.19
C ALA A 147 -3.41 -6.27 1.90
N HIS A 148 -3.72 -7.47 1.39
CA HIS A 148 -3.11 -8.00 0.16
C HIS A 148 -3.55 -7.20 -1.08
N ALA A 149 -4.81 -6.75 -1.16
CA ALA A 149 -5.28 -5.88 -2.24
C ALA A 149 -4.41 -4.60 -2.37
N VAL A 150 -4.04 -3.99 -1.24
CA VAL A 150 -3.14 -2.83 -1.22
C VAL A 150 -1.74 -3.20 -1.70
N LEU A 151 -1.19 -4.33 -1.26
CA LEU A 151 0.16 -4.77 -1.63
C LEU A 151 0.28 -5.18 -3.11
N GLN A 152 -0.80 -5.63 -3.74
CA GLN A 152 -0.83 -5.93 -5.18
C GLN A 152 -0.76 -4.66 -6.04
N GLU A 153 -1.36 -3.56 -5.58
CA GLU A 153 -1.26 -2.27 -6.25
C GLU A 153 0.03 -1.52 -5.89
N ASN A 154 0.49 -1.67 -4.64
CA ASN A 154 1.68 -0.99 -4.13
C ASN A 154 2.48 -1.88 -3.17
N GLY A 155 3.33 -2.74 -3.74
CA GLY A 155 4.28 -3.55 -3.00
C GLY A 155 5.30 -2.73 -2.19
N GLU A 156 5.50 -1.46 -2.56
CA GLU A 156 6.20 -0.39 -1.82
C GLU A 156 5.87 -0.24 -0.33
N ARG A 157 4.61 -0.51 0.00
CA ARG A 157 3.90 0.20 1.05
C ARG A 157 4.16 -0.39 2.43
N SER A 158 4.93 0.32 3.25
CA SER A 158 5.47 -0.18 4.53
C SER A 158 4.41 -0.45 5.60
N ASP A 159 3.39 0.39 5.74
CA ASP A 159 2.28 0.18 6.67
C ASP A 159 1.43 -1.04 6.29
N ALA A 160 1.19 -1.25 4.99
CA ALA A 160 0.53 -2.45 4.47
C ALA A 160 1.37 -3.73 4.73
N LYS A 161 2.70 -3.68 4.50
CA LYS A 161 3.62 -4.80 4.83
C LYS A 161 3.57 -5.14 6.32
N ALA A 162 3.61 -4.12 7.18
CA ALA A 162 3.57 -4.32 8.63
C ALA A 162 2.23 -4.94 9.09
N LEU A 163 1.10 -4.48 8.54
CA LEU A 163 -0.21 -5.05 8.84
C LEU A 163 -0.32 -6.50 8.33
N ALA A 164 0.15 -6.79 7.12
CA ALA A 164 0.14 -8.13 6.55
C ALA A 164 0.96 -9.12 7.40
N SER A 165 2.13 -8.69 7.90
CA SER A 165 2.95 -9.50 8.82
C SER A 165 2.18 -9.82 10.11
N ARG A 166 1.55 -8.82 10.74
CA ARG A 166 0.74 -9.02 11.96
C ARG A 166 -0.42 -9.98 11.72
N ILE A 167 -1.09 -9.87 10.57
CA ILE A 167 -2.19 -10.78 10.21
C ILE A 167 -1.65 -12.21 10.06
N ALA A 168 -0.52 -12.39 9.38
CA ALA A 168 0.11 -13.71 9.23
C ALA A 168 0.46 -14.33 10.60
N ASP A 169 1.06 -13.56 11.51
CA ASP A 169 1.39 -14.03 12.86
C ASP A 169 0.15 -14.50 13.64
N GLU A 170 -0.97 -13.79 13.53
CA GLU A 170 -2.23 -14.19 14.18
C GLU A 170 -2.85 -15.42 13.52
N MET A 171 -2.71 -15.58 12.20
CA MET A 171 -3.15 -16.78 11.49
C MET A 171 -2.37 -18.02 11.92
N ASP A 172 -1.04 -17.91 12.03
CA ASP A 172 -0.18 -19.00 12.46
C ASP A 172 -0.49 -19.43 13.90
N LYS A 173 -0.74 -18.47 14.79
CA LYS A 173 -1.20 -18.75 16.16
C LYS A 173 -2.55 -19.46 16.18
N ALA A 174 -3.50 -19.01 15.37
CA ALA A 174 -4.83 -19.63 15.28
C ALA A 174 -4.74 -21.07 14.75
N GLU A 175 -3.89 -21.32 13.77
CA GLU A 175 -3.64 -22.66 13.23
C GLU A 175 -2.97 -23.57 14.26
N ALA A 176 -1.92 -23.09 14.95
CA ALA A 176 -1.25 -23.84 16.00
C ALA A 176 -2.20 -24.19 17.17
N ALA A 177 -3.05 -23.24 17.59
CA ALA A 177 -4.06 -23.48 18.62
C ALA A 177 -5.08 -24.54 18.18
N ARG A 178 -5.54 -24.49 16.93
CA ARG A 178 -6.45 -25.50 16.36
C ARG A 178 -5.78 -26.87 16.29
N ALA A 179 -4.53 -26.95 15.84
CA ALA A 179 -3.78 -28.20 15.80
C ALA A 179 -3.58 -28.79 17.20
N ALA A 180 -3.25 -27.97 18.19
CA ALA A 180 -3.13 -28.38 19.59
C ALA A 180 -4.47 -28.90 20.14
N GLN A 181 -5.59 -28.24 19.82
CA GLN A 181 -6.93 -28.68 20.22
C GLN A 181 -7.30 -30.04 19.61
N ILE A 182 -7.02 -30.24 18.32
CA ILE A 182 -7.24 -31.53 17.65
C ILE A 182 -6.35 -32.62 18.29
N ALA A 183 -5.08 -32.30 18.55
CA ALA A 183 -4.16 -33.24 19.19
C ALA A 183 -4.60 -33.61 20.62
N ALA A 184 -5.11 -32.66 21.40
CA ALA A 184 -5.65 -32.89 22.74
C ALA A 184 -6.95 -33.71 22.72
N GLY A 185 -7.77 -33.55 21.68
CA GLY A 185 -8.99 -34.35 21.46
C GLY A 185 -8.73 -35.78 20.96
N SER A 186 -7.49 -36.11 20.56
CA SER A 186 -7.14 -37.46 20.11
C SER A 186 -7.20 -38.46 21.26
N VAL A 187 -7.94 -39.56 21.07
CA VAL A 187 -8.04 -40.67 22.02
C VAL A 187 -6.65 -41.22 22.39
N MET A 188 -5.68 -41.16 21.48
CA MET A 188 -4.30 -41.59 21.68
C MET A 188 -3.57 -40.84 22.80
N LYS A 189 -3.95 -39.59 23.08
CA LYS A 189 -3.31 -38.76 24.11
C LYS A 189 -4.04 -38.76 25.45
N LYS A 190 -5.16 -39.48 25.58
CA LYS A 190 -5.85 -39.61 26.88
C LYS A 190 -4.95 -40.34 27.87
N PRO A 191 -4.81 -39.87 29.12
CA PRO A 191 -4.09 -40.63 30.13
C PRO A 191 -4.90 -41.87 30.53
N VAL A 192 -4.22 -43.00 30.66
CA VAL A 192 -4.78 -44.25 31.16
C VAL A 192 -3.90 -44.82 32.27
N SER A 193 -4.55 -45.39 33.28
CA SER A 193 -3.87 -46.14 34.33
C SER A 193 -4.32 -47.59 34.25
N LEU A 194 -3.38 -48.50 34.00
CA LEU A 194 -3.64 -49.94 33.88
C LEU A 194 -2.68 -50.71 34.77
N GLN A 195 -3.20 -51.72 35.46
CA GLN A 195 -2.44 -52.59 36.34
C GLN A 195 -2.83 -54.03 36.06
N PHE A 196 -2.00 -54.73 35.29
CA PHE A 196 -2.19 -56.12 34.94
C PHE A 196 -0.94 -56.94 35.25
N ARG A 197 -1.14 -58.12 35.83
CA ARG A 197 -0.07 -59.07 36.14
C ARG A 197 -0.44 -60.44 35.60
N ASP A 198 0.41 -61.02 34.76
CA ASP A 198 0.19 -62.30 34.09
C ASP A 198 -1.16 -62.36 33.31
N ALA A 199 -1.55 -61.24 32.68
CA ALA A 199 -2.83 -61.12 31.99
C ALA A 199 -2.72 -61.46 30.49
N ASN A 200 -3.81 -62.00 29.93
CA ASN A 200 -3.93 -62.26 28.50
C ASN A 200 -3.95 -60.94 27.71
N LEU A 201 -3.18 -60.85 26.62
CA LEU A 201 -3.11 -59.70 25.73
C LEU A 201 -4.51 -59.18 25.30
N ARG A 202 -5.44 -60.09 24.99
CA ARG A 202 -6.81 -59.74 24.60
C ARG A 202 -7.55 -58.97 25.69
N MET A 203 -7.41 -59.38 26.95
CA MET A 203 -8.06 -58.72 28.09
C MET A 203 -7.50 -57.32 28.34
N VAL A 204 -6.18 -57.14 28.18
CA VAL A 204 -5.52 -55.84 28.37
C VAL A 204 -6.02 -54.82 27.33
N PHE A 205 -6.07 -55.22 26.07
CA PHE A 205 -6.60 -54.38 24.99
C PHE A 205 -8.12 -54.16 25.06
N GLU A 206 -8.90 -55.12 25.58
CA GLU A 206 -10.33 -54.92 25.85
C GLU A 206 -10.57 -53.88 26.95
N ALA A 207 -9.79 -53.92 28.04
CA ALA A 207 -9.86 -52.92 29.09
C ALA A 207 -9.46 -51.53 28.59
N LEU A 208 -8.43 -51.46 27.73
CA LEU A 208 -8.04 -50.24 27.05
C LEU A 208 -9.16 -49.72 26.14
N SER A 209 -9.78 -50.60 25.33
CA SER A 209 -10.93 -50.30 24.47
C SER A 209 -12.11 -49.73 25.25
N ARG A 210 -12.48 -50.32 26.39
CA ARG A 210 -13.58 -49.85 27.25
C ARG A 210 -13.31 -48.48 27.88
N THR A 211 -12.05 -48.20 28.24
CA THR A 211 -11.67 -46.95 28.93
C THR A 211 -11.51 -45.79 27.96
N THR A 212 -11.03 -46.07 26.75
CA THR A 212 -10.62 -45.05 25.77
C THR A 212 -11.63 -44.89 24.63
N GLY A 213 -12.48 -45.89 24.41
CA GLY A 213 -13.39 -45.99 23.27
C GLY A 213 -12.72 -46.50 21.98
N LEU A 214 -11.49 -47.01 22.05
CA LEU A 214 -10.79 -47.59 20.90
C LEU A 214 -11.45 -48.88 20.42
N ASN A 215 -11.62 -49.04 19.11
CA ASN A 215 -12.02 -50.31 18.53
C ASN A 215 -10.77 -51.11 18.14
N VAL A 216 -10.47 -52.17 18.90
CA VAL A 216 -9.28 -53.01 18.69
C VAL A 216 -9.69 -54.28 17.93
N ILE A 217 -9.15 -54.46 16.73
CA ILE A 217 -9.31 -55.68 15.93
C ILE A 217 -8.02 -56.49 16.04
N PHE A 218 -8.15 -57.76 16.39
CA PHE A 218 -7.01 -58.67 16.46
C PHE A 218 -6.87 -59.41 15.14
N ASP A 219 -5.64 -59.51 14.65
CA ASP A 219 -5.31 -60.39 13.53
C ASP A 219 -5.52 -61.86 13.93
N ARG A 220 -5.78 -62.72 12.94
CA ARG A 220 -5.98 -64.17 13.10
C ARG A 220 -4.74 -64.87 13.64
N ASP A 221 -3.56 -64.28 13.45
CA ASP A 221 -2.27 -64.87 13.85
C ASP A 221 -1.81 -64.49 15.28
N VAL A 222 -2.61 -63.69 16.02
CA VAL A 222 -2.32 -63.36 17.42
C VAL A 222 -2.63 -64.57 18.32
N ARG A 223 -1.60 -65.16 18.93
CA ARG A 223 -1.79 -66.32 19.82
C ARG A 223 -2.47 -65.89 21.13
N ASN A 224 -3.49 -66.64 21.53
CA ASN A 224 -4.29 -66.34 22.73
C ASN A 224 -3.57 -66.64 24.05
N ASP A 225 -2.36 -67.19 24.04
CA ASP A 225 -1.57 -67.58 25.22
C ASP A 225 -0.47 -66.57 25.57
N VAL A 226 -0.32 -65.47 24.81
CA VAL A 226 0.64 -64.41 25.12
C VAL A 226 0.19 -63.68 26.38
N LYS A 227 0.96 -63.87 27.45
CA LYS A 227 0.75 -63.20 28.73
C LYS A 227 1.68 -62.00 28.84
N THR A 228 1.13 -60.88 29.28
CA THR A 228 1.89 -59.65 29.52
C THR A 228 1.64 -59.12 30.92
N THR A 229 2.65 -58.44 31.47
CA THR A 229 2.57 -57.76 32.76
C THR A 229 2.85 -56.28 32.51
N ILE A 230 1.83 -55.45 32.72
CA ILE A 230 1.88 -54.02 32.43
C ILE A 230 1.39 -53.22 33.65
N PHE A 231 2.21 -52.25 34.05
CA PHE A 231 1.88 -51.27 35.08
C PHE A 231 2.16 -49.88 34.51
N VAL A 232 1.11 -49.13 34.22
CA VAL A 232 1.19 -47.74 33.78
C VAL A 232 0.25 -46.90 34.63
N HIS A 233 0.73 -45.72 35.00
CA HIS A 233 -0.02 -44.73 35.75
C HIS A 233 0.10 -43.40 35.01
N ASP A 234 -1.05 -42.81 34.66
CA ASP A 234 -1.13 -41.54 33.92
C ASP A 234 -0.32 -41.52 32.60
N ALA A 235 -0.18 -42.68 31.95
CA ALA A 235 0.51 -42.80 30.66
C ALA A 235 -0.44 -42.55 29.49
N SER A 236 0.05 -42.03 28.37
CA SER A 236 -0.80 -41.88 27.18
C SER A 236 -1.24 -43.24 26.65
N VAL A 237 -2.41 -43.30 26.01
CA VAL A 237 -2.88 -44.52 25.34
C VAL A 237 -1.88 -44.99 24.30
N GLN A 238 -1.27 -44.08 23.55
CA GLN A 238 -0.24 -44.40 22.57
C GLN A 238 0.98 -45.08 23.23
N ASP A 239 1.55 -44.48 24.27
CA ASP A 239 2.72 -45.05 24.96
C ASP A 239 2.40 -46.41 25.60
N THR A 240 1.16 -46.54 26.09
CA THR A 240 0.66 -47.80 26.65
C THR A 240 0.58 -48.89 25.59
N VAL A 241 0.05 -48.60 24.39
CA VAL A 241 0.00 -49.53 23.26
C VAL A 241 1.41 -49.90 22.80
N ASP A 242 2.29 -48.92 22.61
CA ASP A 242 3.68 -49.14 22.18
C ASP A 242 4.44 -50.02 23.20
N MET A 243 4.21 -49.82 24.51
CA MET A 243 4.83 -50.64 25.54
C MET A 243 4.31 -52.08 25.54
N ILE A 244 3.01 -52.29 25.31
CA ILE A 244 2.41 -53.64 25.18
C ILE A 244 3.00 -54.36 23.96
N LEU A 245 3.13 -53.68 22.83
CA LEU A 245 3.71 -54.22 21.61
C LEU A 245 5.20 -54.58 21.80
N LEU A 246 5.98 -53.66 22.40
CA LEU A 246 7.40 -53.88 22.69
C LEU A 246 7.64 -55.08 23.62
N GLN A 247 6.82 -55.24 24.67
CA GLN A 247 6.93 -56.35 25.61
C GLN A 247 6.48 -57.69 25.01
N SER A 248 5.60 -57.67 24.01
CA SER A 248 5.06 -58.86 23.36
C SER A 248 5.85 -59.34 22.13
N GLN A 249 6.97 -58.67 21.78
CA GLN A 249 7.76 -58.90 20.56
C GLN A 249 6.92 -58.84 19.26
N LEU A 250 5.80 -58.10 19.29
CA LEU A 250 4.97 -57.86 18.12
C LEU A 250 5.45 -56.55 17.48
N ASP A 251 6.09 -56.64 16.31
CA ASP A 251 6.49 -55.45 15.54
C ASP A 251 5.26 -54.76 14.92
N LYS A 252 5.39 -53.47 14.60
CA LYS A 252 4.32 -52.59 14.10
C LYS A 252 3.55 -53.12 12.89
#